data_AF-A0A8H8REI5-F1
#
_entry.id   AF-A0A8H8REI5-F1
#
_cell.length_a   1.000
_cell.length_b   1.000
_cell.length_c   1.000
_cell.angle_alpha   90.00
_cell.angle_beta   90.00
_cell.angle_gamma   90.00
#
_symmetry.space_group_name_H-M   'P 1'
#
loop_
_entity.id
_entity.type
_entity.pdbx_description
1 polymer ?
#
loop_
_entity_poly.entity_id
_entity_poly.type
_entity_poly.pdbx_seq_one_letter_code
_entity_poly.pdbx_strand_id
1 'polypeptide(L)'
;PPPPPPPPPPEEPESEEEEEELVPRSRQEAPQEGFDDLYLDTINRSVLDFDFEKLCSVSLSNINVYACLVCGKYYQGRGPKSHAYFHALEVGHHVYINMQTQKVYVLPEGYEVKNKSLEDIKFVSDPTYTKEQVMALDRESQTAWTLLGKEYTPGFVGMNNIKENDYFNVIIQALAHVPPLRNYLLQTSFTSSPELAKRLSILVRKIWNPRAFKSHVSPHELLQEISLKSNKKFTLTTQADPVDFLSWFLNNLHLALGGSKTKPGSSIIQSIFQGKLKVESQAITAKADAGDRLRFEEAASVTTTTSRFLFLTLDLPSAPLFQDELERNIIPQVPLTSILSKYDGLRSQEHLNQRKRYRLLHPLPPYLLLHVKRFSTNKFVSERNPTIVTFDARNLDLSPYVEPNPKFSPPGEPIWYDLVANVVHEAVRGREDSVEGESEKRSWKCQIRDRGREEWVQVQDLFVEKTQKELLYLGESYLQVWEKRRTGQAKTNGKKGREVRDGE
;
A
#
# COMPACT_ATOMS: atom_id res chain seq x y z
N PRO A 1 97.18 -17.49 -24.30
CA PRO A 1 95.81 -17.14 -24.76
C PRO A 1 95.27 -18.20 -25.73
N PRO A 2 94.30 -19.04 -25.29
CA PRO A 2 93.69 -20.05 -26.14
C PRO A 2 92.68 -19.44 -27.14
N PRO A 3 92.40 -20.12 -28.28
CA PRO A 3 91.53 -19.62 -29.35
C PRO A 3 90.04 -19.61 -28.96
N PRO A 4 89.21 -18.78 -29.64
CA PRO A 4 87.81 -18.57 -29.29
C PRO A 4 86.93 -19.79 -29.63
N PRO A 5 85.82 -19.98 -28.89
CA PRO A 5 84.92 -21.11 -29.06
C PRO A 5 84.05 -20.99 -30.33
N PRO A 6 83.58 -22.12 -30.88
CA PRO A 6 82.74 -22.16 -32.08
C PRO A 6 81.30 -21.68 -31.80
N PRO A 7 80.58 -21.21 -32.83
CA PRO A 7 79.24 -20.63 -32.69
C PRO A 7 78.17 -21.67 -32.36
N PRO A 8 77.04 -21.24 -31.76
CA PRO A 8 75.98 -22.13 -31.30
C PRO A 8 75.17 -22.74 -32.46
N PRO A 9 74.52 -23.91 -32.24
CA PRO A 9 73.67 -24.56 -33.22
C PRO A 9 72.32 -23.82 -33.40
N PRO A 10 71.63 -24.02 -34.54
CA PRO A 10 70.38 -23.32 -34.86
C PRO A 10 69.22 -23.77 -33.97
N GLU A 11 68.34 -22.82 -33.65
CA GLU A 11 67.12 -22.99 -32.84
C GLU A 11 66.11 -23.93 -33.52
N GLU A 12 65.58 -24.90 -32.76
CA GLU A 12 64.41 -25.69 -33.12
C GLU A 12 63.13 -24.85 -32.91
N PRO A 13 62.13 -24.91 -33.79
CA PRO A 13 60.89 -24.15 -33.61
C PRO A 13 60.06 -24.73 -32.45
N GLU A 14 59.67 -23.86 -31.53
CA GLU A 14 58.70 -24.16 -30.46
C GLU A 14 57.37 -24.63 -31.09
N SER A 15 56.87 -25.76 -30.60
CA SER A 15 55.54 -26.27 -30.95
C SER A 15 54.48 -25.36 -30.35
N GLU A 16 53.75 -24.63 -31.20
CA GLU A 16 52.53 -23.92 -30.82
C GLU A 16 51.48 -24.96 -30.36
N GLU A 17 51.17 -24.96 -29.07
CA GLU A 17 49.97 -25.63 -28.55
C GLU A 17 48.75 -24.92 -29.15
N GLU A 18 47.98 -25.63 -29.98
CA GLU A 18 46.69 -25.16 -30.49
C GLU A 18 45.73 -24.90 -29.30
N GLU A 19 45.64 -23.65 -28.85
CA GLU A 19 44.48 -23.19 -28.09
C GLU A 19 43.25 -23.38 -28.98
N GLU A 20 42.43 -24.40 -28.70
CA GLU A 20 41.09 -24.52 -29.28
C GLU A 20 40.30 -23.24 -28.94
N GLU A 21 40.29 -22.26 -29.85
CA GLU A 21 39.38 -21.13 -29.78
C GLU A 21 37.96 -21.70 -29.71
N LEU A 22 37.33 -21.57 -28.54
CA LEU A 22 35.90 -21.82 -28.33
C LEU A 22 35.11 -20.89 -29.26
N VAL A 23 34.89 -21.33 -30.50
CA VAL A 23 34.08 -20.62 -31.48
C VAL A 23 32.71 -20.41 -30.84
N PRO A 24 32.25 -19.16 -30.61
CA PRO A 24 30.96 -18.92 -30.01
C PRO A 24 29.90 -19.53 -30.93
N ARG A 25 29.23 -20.60 -30.46
CA ARG A 25 28.13 -21.23 -31.19
C ARG A 25 27.19 -20.15 -31.68
N SER A 26 26.88 -20.14 -32.97
CA SER A 26 25.98 -19.15 -33.55
C SER A 26 24.64 -19.20 -32.82
N ARG A 27 24.10 -18.03 -32.46
CA ARG A 27 22.80 -17.94 -31.79
C ARG A 27 21.74 -18.59 -32.67
N GLN A 28 20.97 -19.50 -32.10
CA GLN A 28 19.85 -20.12 -32.79
C GLN A 28 18.67 -19.14 -32.84
N GLU A 29 17.99 -19.07 -33.98
CA GLU A 29 16.79 -18.25 -34.15
C GLU A 29 15.55 -18.89 -33.50
N ALA A 30 15.52 -20.23 -33.45
CA ALA A 30 14.44 -21.05 -32.93
C ALA A 30 15.00 -22.33 -32.30
N PRO A 31 14.26 -22.98 -31.38
CA PRO A 31 14.59 -24.33 -30.93
C PRO A 31 14.67 -25.31 -32.12
N GLN A 32 15.47 -26.38 -31.97
CA GLN A 32 15.46 -27.49 -32.93
C GLN A 32 14.07 -28.16 -32.92
N GLU A 33 13.58 -28.56 -34.09
CA GLU A 33 12.27 -29.20 -34.23
C GLU A 33 12.13 -30.39 -33.25
N GLY A 34 11.13 -30.33 -32.36
CA GLY A 34 10.87 -31.35 -31.34
C GLY A 34 11.54 -31.12 -29.99
N PHE A 35 12.38 -30.07 -29.85
CA PHE A 35 13.06 -29.69 -28.60
C PHE A 35 12.58 -28.36 -28.02
N ASP A 36 11.35 -27.95 -28.34
CA ASP A 36 10.74 -26.70 -27.90
C ASP A 36 10.62 -26.59 -26.36
N ASP A 37 10.63 -27.75 -25.68
CA ASP A 37 10.46 -27.88 -24.23
C ASP A 37 11.77 -28.21 -23.50
N LEU A 38 12.91 -28.20 -24.19
CA LEU A 38 14.20 -28.54 -23.62
C LEU A 38 14.54 -27.60 -22.44
N TYR A 39 14.97 -28.20 -21.32
CA TYR A 39 15.28 -27.56 -20.04
C TYR A 39 14.08 -26.98 -19.26
N LEU A 40 12.85 -27.01 -19.77
CA LEU A 40 11.70 -26.44 -19.05
C LEU A 40 11.34 -27.23 -17.78
N ASP A 41 11.74 -28.49 -17.71
CA ASP A 41 11.68 -29.36 -16.53
C ASP A 41 12.60 -28.90 -15.40
N THR A 42 13.69 -28.20 -15.71
CA THR A 42 14.64 -27.67 -14.71
C THR A 42 14.12 -26.45 -13.95
N ILE A 43 13.00 -25.86 -14.39
CA ILE A 43 12.43 -24.64 -13.80
C ILE A 43 11.89 -24.92 -12.40
N ASN A 44 12.43 -24.21 -11.41
CA ASN A 44 11.99 -24.34 -10.03
C ASN A 44 11.17 -23.11 -9.60
N ARG A 45 9.84 -23.23 -9.62
CA ARG A 45 8.91 -22.15 -9.25
C ARG A 45 8.98 -21.77 -7.77
N SER A 46 9.45 -22.66 -6.88
CA SER A 46 9.49 -22.41 -5.44
C SER A 46 10.52 -21.36 -5.01
N VAL A 47 11.57 -21.19 -5.80
CA VAL A 47 12.65 -20.22 -5.55
C VAL A 47 12.45 -18.89 -6.27
N LEU A 48 11.45 -18.79 -7.15
CA LEU A 48 11.18 -17.58 -7.91
C LEU A 48 10.53 -16.52 -7.01
N ASP A 49 11.20 -15.39 -6.88
CA ASP A 49 10.71 -14.24 -6.13
C ASP A 49 10.93 -12.96 -6.94
N PHE A 50 9.84 -12.44 -7.48
CA PHE A 50 9.86 -11.28 -8.37
C PHE A 50 9.63 -9.95 -7.64
N ASP A 51 9.68 -9.93 -6.31
CA ASP A 51 9.39 -8.75 -5.48
C ASP A 51 10.62 -7.87 -5.19
N PHE A 52 11.81 -8.37 -5.51
CA PHE A 52 13.05 -7.65 -5.34
C PHE A 52 13.38 -6.74 -6.51
N GLU A 53 14.27 -5.78 -6.25
CA GLU A 53 14.72 -4.84 -7.27
C GLU A 53 15.43 -5.58 -8.41
N LYS A 54 15.11 -5.18 -9.64
CA LYS A 54 15.57 -5.83 -10.88
C LYS A 54 17.01 -5.41 -11.18
N LEU A 55 17.95 -5.90 -10.37
CA LEU A 55 19.39 -5.64 -10.47
C LEU A 55 20.15 -6.94 -10.68
N CYS A 56 21.20 -6.91 -11.48
CA CYS A 56 22.14 -8.02 -11.61
C CYS A 56 22.83 -8.29 -10.26
N SER A 57 22.82 -9.53 -9.80
CA SER A 57 23.47 -9.94 -8.54
C SER A 57 25.00 -9.87 -8.58
N VAL A 58 25.60 -9.68 -9.77
CA VAL A 58 27.06 -9.55 -9.96
C VAL A 58 27.45 -8.10 -10.19
N SER A 59 26.89 -7.46 -11.23
CA SER A 59 27.28 -6.10 -11.64
C SER A 59 26.47 -4.98 -10.98
N LEU A 60 25.41 -5.33 -10.24
CA LEU A 60 24.43 -4.37 -9.68
C LEU A 60 23.75 -3.47 -10.72
N SER A 61 23.87 -3.79 -12.01
CA SER A 61 23.23 -3.02 -13.08
C SER A 61 21.75 -3.38 -13.21
N ASN A 62 20.91 -2.36 -13.50
CA ASN A 62 19.49 -2.49 -13.81
C ASN A 62 19.18 -2.61 -15.32
N ILE A 63 20.21 -2.69 -16.17
CA ILE A 63 20.05 -2.70 -17.63
C ILE A 63 19.98 -4.13 -18.15
N ASN A 64 18.94 -4.47 -18.92
CA ASN A 64 18.77 -5.79 -19.54
C ASN A 64 18.93 -6.95 -18.53
N VAL A 65 18.17 -6.90 -17.45
CA VAL A 65 18.22 -7.91 -16.38
C VAL A 65 17.34 -9.12 -16.71
N TYR A 66 17.92 -10.30 -16.53
CA TYR A 66 17.29 -11.60 -16.72
C TYR A 66 17.24 -12.35 -15.40
N ALA A 67 16.08 -12.91 -15.05
CA ALA A 67 15.95 -13.80 -13.90
C ALA A 67 16.15 -15.25 -14.35
N CYS A 68 17.05 -15.95 -13.67
CA CYS A 68 17.26 -17.39 -13.87
C CYS A 68 16.06 -18.15 -13.28
N LEU A 69 15.36 -18.93 -14.11
CA LEU A 69 14.16 -19.66 -13.70
C LEU A 69 14.47 -20.94 -12.88
N VAL A 70 15.75 -21.28 -12.74
CA VAL A 70 16.22 -22.45 -11.95
C VAL A 70 16.57 -22.05 -10.51
N CYS A 71 17.26 -20.91 -10.31
CA CYS A 71 17.69 -20.47 -8.97
C CYS A 71 17.07 -19.15 -8.48
N GLY A 72 16.30 -18.45 -9.31
CA GLY A 72 15.65 -17.18 -8.96
C GLY A 72 16.58 -15.94 -8.94
N LYS A 73 17.90 -16.10 -9.11
CA LYS A 73 18.86 -14.99 -9.13
C LYS A 73 18.79 -14.17 -10.42
N TYR A 74 19.19 -12.92 -10.34
CA TYR A 74 19.13 -11.96 -11.45
C TYR A 74 20.51 -11.72 -12.05
N TYR A 75 20.60 -11.69 -13.36
CA TYR A 75 21.85 -11.52 -14.11
C TYR A 75 21.68 -10.53 -15.26
N GLN A 76 22.75 -9.82 -15.58
CA GLN A 76 22.75 -8.84 -16.67
C GLN A 76 23.06 -9.50 -18.01
N GLY A 77 22.26 -9.12 -19.01
CA GLY A 77 22.50 -9.40 -20.43
C GLY A 77 22.21 -10.85 -20.83
N ARG A 78 22.29 -11.11 -22.13
CA ARG A 78 22.18 -12.45 -22.75
C ARG A 78 23.25 -12.70 -23.83
N GLY A 79 24.23 -11.81 -23.90
CA GLY A 79 25.36 -11.88 -24.85
C GLY A 79 26.40 -12.89 -24.41
N PRO A 80 27.29 -13.36 -25.31
CA PRO A 80 28.36 -14.30 -24.96
C PRO A 80 29.26 -13.83 -23.79
N LYS A 81 29.40 -12.51 -23.61
CA LYS A 81 30.18 -11.90 -22.51
C LYS A 81 29.33 -11.44 -21.32
N SER A 82 28.09 -11.88 -21.23
CA SER A 82 27.14 -11.41 -20.22
C SER A 82 27.10 -12.34 -19.01
N HIS A 83 26.75 -11.81 -17.85
CA HIS A 83 26.69 -12.61 -16.62
C HIS A 83 25.65 -13.74 -16.69
N ALA A 84 24.52 -13.55 -17.39
CA ALA A 84 23.55 -14.63 -17.54
C ALA A 84 24.08 -15.75 -18.44
N TYR A 85 24.89 -15.41 -19.45
CA TYR A 85 25.50 -16.40 -20.35
C TYR A 85 26.58 -17.22 -19.62
N PHE A 86 27.45 -16.57 -18.86
CA PHE A 86 28.43 -17.28 -18.02
C PHE A 86 27.75 -18.13 -16.95
N HIS A 87 26.69 -17.60 -16.28
CA HIS A 87 25.91 -18.38 -15.32
C HIS A 87 25.28 -19.64 -15.94
N ALA A 88 24.83 -19.56 -17.20
CA ALA A 88 24.31 -20.72 -17.91
C ALA A 88 25.37 -21.79 -18.20
N LEU A 89 26.59 -21.38 -18.56
CA LEU A 89 27.70 -22.29 -18.84
C LEU A 89 28.34 -22.88 -17.58
N GLU A 90 28.60 -22.05 -16.58
CA GLU A 90 29.33 -22.45 -15.37
C GLU A 90 28.47 -23.28 -14.42
N VAL A 91 27.18 -22.93 -14.28
CA VAL A 91 26.26 -23.56 -13.33
C VAL A 91 25.31 -24.54 -14.02
N GLY A 92 25.18 -24.48 -15.35
CA GLY A 92 24.25 -25.33 -16.11
C GLY A 92 22.78 -24.92 -15.96
N HIS A 93 22.50 -23.65 -15.64
CA HIS A 93 21.13 -23.14 -15.58
C HIS A 93 20.75 -22.49 -16.90
N HIS A 94 19.87 -23.12 -17.68
CA HIS A 94 19.67 -22.73 -19.08
C HIS A 94 18.51 -21.76 -19.32
N VAL A 95 17.52 -21.68 -18.44
CA VAL A 95 16.27 -20.93 -18.70
C VAL A 95 16.22 -19.59 -17.97
N TYR A 96 15.96 -18.51 -18.73
CA TYR A 96 15.95 -17.13 -18.21
C TYR A 96 14.75 -16.33 -18.71
N ILE A 97 14.14 -15.51 -17.84
CA ILE A 97 13.11 -14.53 -18.23
C ILE A 97 13.67 -13.11 -18.20
N ASN A 98 13.41 -12.33 -19.25
CA ASN A 98 13.74 -10.91 -19.27
C ASN A 98 12.76 -10.11 -18.40
N MET A 99 13.26 -9.36 -17.42
CA MET A 99 12.43 -8.67 -16.42
C MET A 99 11.74 -7.40 -16.92
N GLN A 100 12.03 -6.97 -18.16
CA GLN A 100 11.38 -5.84 -18.84
C GLN A 100 10.38 -6.31 -19.90
N THR A 101 10.74 -7.33 -20.70
CA THR A 101 9.91 -7.79 -21.83
C THR A 101 9.10 -9.05 -21.54
N GLN A 102 9.35 -9.72 -20.41
CA GLN A 102 8.76 -11.01 -20.02
C GLN A 102 9.00 -12.16 -21.02
N LYS A 103 9.92 -11.96 -21.96
CA LYS A 103 10.34 -12.99 -22.90
C LYS A 103 11.28 -13.98 -22.23
N VAL A 104 11.08 -15.27 -22.50
CA VAL A 104 11.88 -16.35 -21.94
C VAL A 104 12.89 -16.82 -22.99
N TYR A 105 14.13 -17.04 -22.57
CA TYR A 105 15.24 -17.44 -23.43
C TYR A 105 15.96 -18.64 -22.84
N VAL A 106 16.44 -19.52 -23.71
CA VAL A 106 17.43 -20.55 -23.36
C VAL A 106 18.83 -20.00 -23.65
N LEU A 107 19.74 -20.11 -22.69
CA LEU A 107 21.16 -19.80 -22.83
C LEU A 107 21.98 -21.07 -22.58
N PRO A 108 23.11 -21.29 -23.27
CA PRO A 108 23.82 -20.35 -24.16
C PRO A 108 23.25 -20.20 -25.59
N GLU A 109 22.31 -21.05 -26.01
CA GLU A 109 21.83 -21.18 -27.40
C GLU A 109 21.17 -19.90 -27.94
N GLY A 110 20.50 -19.13 -27.06
CA GLY A 110 20.06 -17.76 -27.31
C GLY A 110 18.66 -17.60 -27.92
N TYR A 111 17.91 -18.69 -28.14
CA TYR A 111 16.56 -18.66 -28.73
C TYR A 111 15.47 -18.32 -27.72
N GLU A 112 14.35 -17.76 -28.20
CA GLU A 112 13.18 -17.42 -27.38
C GLU A 112 12.25 -18.63 -27.24
N VAL A 113 11.84 -18.96 -26.01
CA VAL A 113 10.88 -20.04 -25.74
C VAL A 113 9.45 -19.50 -25.69
N LYS A 114 8.57 -20.12 -26.47
CA LYS A 114 7.15 -19.76 -26.57
C LYS A 114 6.25 -20.91 -26.12
N ASN A 115 6.43 -21.37 -24.88
CA ASN A 115 5.56 -22.37 -24.26
C ASN A 115 4.52 -21.72 -23.33
N LYS A 116 3.29 -22.25 -23.35
CA LYS A 116 2.17 -21.85 -22.47
C LYS A 116 2.40 -22.21 -21.00
N SER A 117 3.22 -23.22 -20.70
CA SER A 117 3.58 -23.63 -19.34
C SER A 117 4.31 -22.54 -18.53
N LEU A 118 4.77 -21.49 -19.20
CA LEU A 118 5.47 -20.34 -18.62
C LEU A 118 4.56 -19.13 -18.36
N GLU A 119 3.28 -19.22 -18.73
CA GLU A 119 2.32 -18.12 -18.56
C GLU A 119 2.09 -17.76 -17.09
N ASP A 120 2.15 -18.74 -16.19
CA ASP A 120 2.06 -18.53 -14.75
C ASP A 120 3.24 -17.69 -14.23
N ILE A 121 4.48 -18.00 -14.62
CA ILE A 121 5.69 -17.26 -14.25
C ILE A 121 5.62 -15.83 -14.79
N LYS A 122 5.22 -15.67 -16.06
CA LYS A 122 5.01 -14.34 -16.66
C LYS A 122 3.97 -13.56 -15.87
N PHE A 123 2.84 -14.18 -15.55
CA PHE A 123 1.77 -13.54 -14.77
C PHE A 123 2.22 -13.14 -13.36
N VAL A 124 2.98 -13.97 -12.65
CA VAL A 124 3.50 -13.63 -11.31
C VAL A 124 4.51 -12.48 -11.38
N SER A 125 5.33 -12.42 -12.44
CA SER A 125 6.36 -11.38 -12.61
C SER A 125 5.79 -9.98 -12.85
N ASP A 126 4.68 -9.85 -13.57
CA ASP A 126 3.91 -8.61 -13.77
C ASP A 126 2.43 -8.95 -14.00
N PRO A 127 1.63 -9.01 -12.93
CA PRO A 127 0.22 -9.40 -13.03
C PRO A 127 -0.59 -8.37 -13.82
N THR A 128 -1.48 -8.86 -14.70
CA THR A 128 -2.35 -8.02 -15.52
C THR A 128 -3.81 -8.41 -15.32
N TYR A 129 -4.72 -7.43 -15.45
CA TYR A 129 -6.14 -7.62 -15.14
C TYR A 129 -7.03 -7.05 -16.25
N THR A 130 -8.04 -7.81 -16.67
CA THR A 130 -9.07 -7.32 -17.57
C THR A 130 -10.09 -6.46 -16.82
N LYS A 131 -10.93 -5.72 -17.56
CA LYS A 131 -11.95 -4.87 -16.93
C LYS A 131 -12.99 -5.68 -16.17
N GLU A 132 -13.35 -6.83 -16.72
CA GLU A 132 -14.31 -7.77 -16.17
C GLU A 132 -13.79 -8.37 -14.86
N GLN A 133 -12.52 -8.80 -14.85
CA GLN A 133 -11.87 -9.33 -13.64
C GLN A 133 -11.88 -8.29 -12.52
N VAL A 134 -11.48 -7.05 -12.80
CA VAL A 134 -11.44 -5.97 -11.81
C VAL A 134 -12.83 -5.65 -11.25
N MET A 135 -13.88 -5.73 -12.07
CA MET A 135 -15.26 -5.53 -11.63
C MET A 135 -15.81 -6.70 -10.80
N ALA A 136 -15.31 -7.92 -11.03
CA ALA A 136 -15.69 -9.11 -10.27
C ALA A 136 -15.06 -9.15 -8.87
N LEU A 137 -13.90 -8.52 -8.66
CA LEU A 137 -13.17 -8.53 -7.38
C LEU A 137 -14.00 -8.14 -6.15
N ASP A 138 -14.96 -7.21 -6.29
CA ASP A 138 -15.81 -6.76 -5.18
C ASP A 138 -17.14 -7.52 -5.06
N ARG A 139 -17.44 -8.40 -6.02
CA ARG A 139 -18.75 -9.08 -6.14
C ARG A 139 -18.66 -10.57 -5.87
N GLU A 140 -17.55 -11.19 -6.23
CA GLU A 140 -17.36 -12.62 -6.17
C GLU A 140 -16.33 -12.96 -5.09
N SER A 141 -16.66 -13.92 -4.23
CA SER A 141 -15.68 -14.49 -3.30
C SER A 141 -14.71 -15.38 -4.07
N GLN A 142 -13.45 -14.96 -4.21
CA GLN A 142 -12.41 -15.76 -4.83
C GLN A 142 -11.54 -16.42 -3.76
N THR A 143 -11.34 -17.73 -3.88
CA THR A 143 -10.29 -18.46 -3.15
C THR A 143 -9.21 -18.84 -4.17
N ALA A 144 -7.95 -18.65 -3.79
CA ALA A 144 -6.78 -19.05 -4.57
C ALA A 144 -5.86 -19.94 -3.75
N TRP A 145 -4.96 -20.66 -4.43
CA TRP A 145 -3.99 -21.55 -3.80
C TRP A 145 -2.60 -21.20 -4.27
N THR A 146 -1.65 -21.22 -3.33
CA THR A 146 -0.23 -21.07 -3.66
C THR A 146 0.33 -22.32 -4.30
N LEU A 147 1.57 -22.25 -4.80
CA LEU A 147 2.28 -23.41 -5.34
C LEU A 147 2.40 -24.56 -4.32
N LEU A 148 2.47 -24.23 -3.02
CA LEU A 148 2.55 -25.20 -1.92
C LEU A 148 1.18 -25.64 -1.40
N GLY A 149 0.09 -25.32 -2.11
CA GLY A 149 -1.28 -25.71 -1.74
C GLY A 149 -1.86 -24.93 -0.57
N LYS A 150 -1.25 -23.82 -0.14
CA LYS A 150 -1.81 -22.96 0.92
C LYS A 150 -2.93 -22.12 0.35
N GLU A 151 -4.11 -22.21 0.96
CA GLU A 151 -5.26 -21.38 0.63
C GLU A 151 -5.01 -19.90 0.99
N TYR A 152 -5.40 -18.98 0.11
CA TYR A 152 -5.40 -17.55 0.38
C TYR A 152 -6.52 -16.85 -0.41
N THR A 153 -6.88 -15.63 0.00
CA THR A 153 -7.84 -14.79 -0.71
C THR A 153 -7.09 -13.63 -1.37
N PRO A 154 -7.17 -13.45 -2.70
CA PRO A 154 -6.52 -12.32 -3.38
C PRO A 154 -6.97 -10.97 -2.79
N GLY A 155 -6.04 -10.05 -2.58
CA GLY A 155 -6.27 -8.80 -1.85
C GLY A 155 -5.94 -8.93 -0.35
N PHE A 156 -6.27 -10.07 0.26
CA PHE A 156 -6.11 -10.33 1.69
C PHE A 156 -4.87 -11.20 1.97
N VAL A 157 -3.71 -10.69 1.57
CA VAL A 157 -2.40 -11.35 1.72
C VAL A 157 -1.51 -10.56 2.66
N GLY A 158 -0.60 -11.26 3.33
CA GLY A 158 0.39 -10.63 4.20
C GLY A 158 1.47 -9.88 3.41
N MET A 159 2.11 -8.90 4.05
CA MET A 159 3.29 -8.23 3.53
C MET A 159 4.50 -8.46 4.42
N ASN A 160 5.68 -8.61 3.80
CA ASN A 160 6.91 -8.83 4.55
C ASN A 160 7.25 -7.61 5.41
N ASN A 161 7.52 -7.87 6.70
CA ASN A 161 8.17 -6.92 7.58
C ASN A 161 9.66 -7.23 7.62
N ILE A 162 10.44 -6.32 7.06
CA ILE A 162 11.89 -6.48 6.91
C ILE A 162 12.58 -6.16 8.24
N LYS A 163 12.09 -5.13 8.95
CA LYS A 163 12.53 -4.82 10.31
C LYS A 163 11.41 -4.08 11.06
N GLU A 164 11.09 -2.87 10.61
CA GLU A 164 10.11 -1.98 11.27
C GLU A 164 9.26 -1.20 10.24
N ASN A 165 8.80 -1.85 9.17
CA ASN A 165 8.00 -1.21 8.10
C ASN A 165 6.50 -1.49 8.16
N ASP A 166 5.99 -1.88 9.32
CA ASP A 166 4.57 -2.16 9.57
C ASP A 166 3.68 -0.92 9.34
N TYR A 167 4.16 0.28 9.68
CA TYR A 167 3.48 1.56 9.40
C TYR A 167 3.19 1.76 7.91
N PHE A 168 4.09 1.29 7.04
CA PHE A 168 3.92 1.34 5.60
C PHE A 168 2.94 0.26 5.14
N ASN A 169 3.09 -0.97 5.67
CA ASN A 169 2.26 -2.11 5.31
C ASN A 169 0.77 -1.81 5.53
N VAL A 170 0.41 -1.29 6.71
CA VAL A 170 -0.99 -0.99 7.03
C VAL A 170 -1.61 0.09 6.15
N ILE A 171 -0.82 1.07 5.71
CA ILE A 171 -1.30 2.14 4.81
C ILE A 171 -1.48 1.61 3.39
N ILE A 172 -0.53 0.83 2.88
CA ILE A 172 -0.67 0.21 1.56
C ILE A 172 -1.86 -0.76 1.54
N GLN A 173 -2.04 -1.57 2.59
CA GLN A 173 -3.21 -2.44 2.72
C GLN A 173 -4.51 -1.63 2.67
N ALA A 174 -4.60 -0.56 3.47
CA ALA A 174 -5.80 0.29 3.50
C ALA A 174 -6.09 0.93 2.13
N LEU A 175 -5.07 1.43 1.43
CA LEU A 175 -5.22 2.06 0.10
C LEU A 175 -5.50 1.05 -1.02
N ALA A 176 -4.92 -0.15 -0.95
CA ALA A 176 -5.14 -1.22 -1.94
C ALA A 176 -6.59 -1.76 -1.91
N HIS A 177 -7.33 -1.51 -0.83
CA HIS A 177 -8.74 -1.86 -0.65
C HIS A 177 -9.69 -0.67 -0.85
N VAL A 178 -9.22 0.42 -1.46
CA VAL A 178 -10.08 1.51 -1.95
C VAL A 178 -10.39 1.26 -3.44
N PRO A 179 -11.59 0.72 -3.79
CA PRO A 179 -11.89 0.26 -5.15
C PRO A 179 -11.55 1.23 -6.28
N PRO A 180 -11.87 2.54 -6.22
CA PRO A 180 -11.53 3.43 -7.34
C PRO A 180 -10.02 3.57 -7.55
N LEU A 181 -9.23 3.61 -6.46
CA LEU A 181 -7.77 3.69 -6.52
C LEU A 181 -7.19 2.35 -6.99
N ARG A 182 -7.63 1.25 -6.39
CA ARG A 182 -7.24 -0.12 -6.77
C ARG A 182 -7.48 -0.35 -8.25
N ASN A 183 -8.71 -0.14 -8.73
CA ASN A 183 -9.10 -0.43 -10.10
C ASN A 183 -8.26 0.38 -11.11
N TYR A 184 -7.98 1.63 -10.79
CA TYR A 184 -7.07 2.46 -11.59
C TYR A 184 -5.65 1.89 -11.63
N LEU A 185 -5.09 1.50 -10.48
CA LEU A 185 -3.74 0.92 -10.40
C LEU A 185 -3.63 -0.45 -11.09
N LEU A 186 -4.70 -1.25 -11.10
CA LEU A 186 -4.73 -2.55 -11.78
C LEU A 186 -4.86 -2.42 -13.30
N GLN A 187 -5.60 -1.42 -13.81
CA GLN A 187 -5.92 -1.30 -15.24
C GLN A 187 -5.00 -0.35 -16.02
N THR A 188 -4.49 0.70 -15.38
CA THR A 188 -3.68 1.72 -16.06
C THR A 188 -2.26 1.22 -16.28
N SER A 189 -1.70 1.52 -17.45
CA SER A 189 -0.28 1.33 -17.73
C SER A 189 0.54 2.53 -17.23
N PHE A 190 1.58 2.24 -16.46
CA PHE A 190 2.46 3.24 -15.85
C PHE A 190 3.86 3.29 -16.47
N THR A 191 4.03 2.76 -17.70
CA THR A 191 5.34 2.66 -18.36
C THR A 191 6.07 4.01 -18.45
N SER A 192 5.35 5.09 -18.74
CA SER A 192 5.90 6.45 -18.84
C SER A 192 5.67 7.31 -17.59
N SER A 193 5.21 6.71 -16.49
CA SER A 193 4.94 7.42 -15.23
C SER A 193 6.17 7.39 -14.31
N PRO A 194 6.25 8.29 -13.32
CA PRO A 194 7.30 8.24 -12.30
C PRO A 194 7.35 6.89 -11.57
N GLU A 195 8.57 6.48 -11.17
CA GLU A 195 8.83 5.17 -10.55
C GLU A 195 7.94 4.90 -9.32
N LEU A 196 7.63 5.91 -8.51
CA LEU A 196 6.69 5.79 -7.39
C LEU A 196 5.32 5.21 -7.79
N ALA A 197 4.73 5.71 -8.89
CA ALA A 197 3.40 5.25 -9.35
C ALA A 197 3.47 3.85 -9.95
N LYS A 198 4.55 3.57 -10.69
CA LYS A 198 4.82 2.27 -11.33
C LYS A 198 5.02 1.17 -10.29
N ARG A 199 5.91 1.38 -9.32
CA ARG A 199 6.19 0.43 -8.22
C ARG A 199 4.95 0.21 -7.34
N LEU A 200 4.15 1.26 -7.09
CA LEU A 200 2.86 1.12 -6.39
C LEU A 200 1.86 0.27 -7.19
N SER A 201 1.73 0.52 -8.49
CA SER A 201 0.85 -0.27 -9.34
C SER A 201 1.24 -1.74 -9.35
N ILE A 202 2.55 -2.05 -9.49
CA ILE A 202 3.07 -3.42 -9.43
C ILE A 202 2.76 -4.06 -8.08
N LEU A 203 2.99 -3.37 -6.96
CA LEU A 203 2.70 -3.90 -5.64
C LEU A 203 1.20 -4.21 -5.45
N VAL A 204 0.31 -3.29 -5.85
CA VAL A 204 -1.15 -3.51 -5.77
C VAL A 204 -1.59 -4.66 -6.68
N ARG A 205 -1.01 -4.78 -7.88
CA ARG A 205 -1.26 -5.91 -8.78
C ARG A 205 -0.82 -7.25 -8.18
N LYS A 206 0.25 -7.27 -7.40
CA LYS A 206 0.72 -8.48 -6.69
C LYS A 206 -0.15 -8.83 -5.48
N ILE A 207 -0.59 -7.82 -4.72
CA ILE A 207 -1.53 -8.01 -3.59
C ILE A 207 -2.82 -8.69 -4.05
N TRP A 208 -3.34 -8.29 -5.22
CA TRP A 208 -4.57 -8.84 -5.80
C TRP A 208 -4.37 -10.05 -6.72
N ASN A 209 -3.18 -10.65 -6.74
CA ASN A 209 -2.83 -11.74 -7.67
C ASN A 209 -3.54 -13.06 -7.32
N PRO A 210 -4.41 -13.61 -8.18
CA PRO A 210 -5.09 -14.90 -7.95
C PRO A 210 -4.23 -16.13 -8.26
N ARG A 211 -3.00 -15.96 -8.75
CA ARG A 211 -2.06 -17.03 -9.16
C ARG A 211 -0.69 -16.85 -8.51
N ALA A 212 -0.64 -16.32 -7.29
CA ALA A 212 0.61 -16.04 -6.61
C ALA A 212 1.29 -17.34 -6.16
N PHE A 213 2.62 -17.43 -6.34
CA PHE A 213 3.38 -18.58 -5.85
C PHE A 213 3.46 -18.64 -4.32
N LYS A 214 3.35 -17.50 -3.64
CA LYS A 214 3.38 -17.36 -2.17
C LYS A 214 2.16 -16.57 -1.70
N SER A 215 1.69 -16.83 -0.48
CA SER A 215 0.53 -16.13 0.13
C SER A 215 0.92 -14.81 0.80
N HIS A 216 2.02 -14.20 0.39
CA HIS A 216 2.54 -12.95 0.91
C HIS A 216 3.32 -12.23 -0.19
N VAL A 217 3.49 -10.92 -0.04
CA VAL A 217 4.20 -10.06 -0.99
C VAL A 217 5.24 -9.22 -0.27
N SER A 218 6.42 -9.06 -0.85
CA SER A 218 7.44 -8.16 -0.31
C SER A 218 7.27 -6.74 -0.86
N PRO A 219 7.16 -5.71 -0.01
CA PRO A 219 7.03 -4.32 -0.45
C PRO A 219 8.37 -3.64 -0.78
N HIS A 220 9.47 -4.41 -0.78
CA HIS A 220 10.84 -3.89 -0.82
C HIS A 220 11.08 -2.89 -1.96
N GLU A 221 10.66 -3.21 -3.20
CA GLU A 221 10.87 -2.35 -4.37
C GLU A 221 10.26 -0.95 -4.18
N LEU A 222 9.01 -0.87 -3.73
CA LEU A 222 8.34 0.41 -3.51
C LEU A 222 8.95 1.18 -2.34
N LEU A 223 9.29 0.47 -1.26
CA LEU A 223 9.81 1.10 -0.05
C LEU A 223 11.21 1.70 -0.25
N GLN A 224 12.05 1.10 -1.11
CA GLN A 224 13.34 1.68 -1.53
C GLN A 224 13.16 3.01 -2.26
N GLU A 225 12.24 3.07 -3.23
CA GLU A 225 11.92 4.32 -3.95
C GLU A 225 11.39 5.40 -3.00
N ILE A 226 10.56 5.01 -2.03
CA ILE A 226 10.03 5.92 -1.00
C ILE A 226 11.16 6.43 -0.10
N SER A 227 12.08 5.57 0.32
CA SER A 227 13.24 5.97 1.13
C SER A 227 14.09 7.01 0.41
N LEU A 228 14.38 6.80 -0.88
CA LEU A 228 15.12 7.75 -1.70
C LEU A 228 14.37 9.08 -1.84
N LYS A 229 13.09 9.03 -2.26
CA LYS A 229 12.29 10.23 -2.53
C LYS A 229 11.91 11.02 -1.28
N SER A 230 11.85 10.37 -0.12
CA SER A 230 11.58 11.01 1.16
C SER A 230 12.83 11.52 1.88
N ASN A 231 14.00 11.49 1.22
CA ASN A 231 15.30 11.82 1.82
C ASN A 231 15.56 11.02 3.12
N LYS A 232 15.29 9.71 3.08
CA LYS A 232 15.43 8.78 4.21
C LYS A 232 14.55 9.10 5.41
N LYS A 233 13.45 9.86 5.24
CA LYS A 233 12.45 10.06 6.30
C LYS A 233 11.70 8.77 6.63
N PHE A 234 11.37 7.98 5.60
CA PHE A 234 10.67 6.70 5.74
C PHE A 234 11.59 5.59 5.26
N THR A 235 12.05 4.74 6.18
CA THR A 235 13.06 3.72 5.89
C THR A 235 12.57 2.33 6.29
N LEU A 236 13.29 1.30 5.84
CA LEU A 236 13.03 -0.10 6.19
C LEU A 236 13.37 -0.43 7.65
N THR A 237 14.27 0.36 8.24
CA THR A 237 14.96 0.02 9.49
C THR A 237 14.40 0.72 10.73
N THR A 238 13.57 1.74 10.54
CA THR A 238 13.07 2.60 11.61
C THR A 238 11.58 2.79 11.43
N GLN A 239 10.80 2.44 12.45
CA GLN A 239 9.37 2.67 12.47
C GLN A 239 9.04 4.18 12.37
N ALA A 240 8.05 4.52 11.55
CA ALA A 240 7.51 5.87 11.44
C ALA A 240 6.01 5.89 11.76
N ASP A 241 5.44 7.10 11.86
CA ASP A 241 4.01 7.25 12.04
C ASP A 241 3.24 6.97 10.73
N PRO A 242 2.19 6.10 10.74
CA PRO A 242 1.41 5.78 9.55
C PRO A 242 0.72 6.99 8.90
N VAL A 243 0.27 7.97 9.69
CA VAL A 243 -0.46 9.14 9.18
C VAL A 243 0.49 10.18 8.61
N ASP A 244 1.67 10.36 9.22
CA ASP A 244 2.74 11.15 8.61
C ASP A 244 3.20 10.56 7.28
N PHE A 245 3.33 9.24 7.22
CA PHE A 245 3.63 8.52 5.98
C PHE A 245 2.51 8.71 4.96
N LEU A 246 1.25 8.48 5.33
CA LEU A 246 0.08 8.65 4.45
C LEU A 246 0.01 10.07 3.88
N SER A 247 0.20 11.09 4.72
CA SER A 247 0.18 12.50 4.32
C SER A 247 1.24 12.78 3.26
N TRP A 248 2.48 12.35 3.50
CA TRP A 248 3.55 12.48 2.51
C TRP A 248 3.25 11.67 1.24
N PHE A 249 2.75 10.45 1.40
CA PHE A 249 2.52 9.50 0.32
C PHE A 249 1.41 9.96 -0.63
N LEU A 250 0.25 10.38 -0.12
CA LEU A 250 -0.86 10.87 -0.95
C LEU A 250 -0.48 12.14 -1.72
N ASN A 251 0.29 13.04 -1.11
CA ASN A 251 0.77 14.26 -1.78
C ASN A 251 1.78 13.95 -2.90
N ASN A 252 2.70 13.02 -2.68
CA ASN A 252 3.67 12.61 -3.70
C ASN A 252 3.03 11.77 -4.80
N LEU A 253 2.06 10.93 -4.44
CA LEU A 253 1.29 10.11 -5.37
C LEU A 253 0.37 10.98 -6.23
N HIS A 254 -0.25 12.01 -5.66
CA HIS A 254 -1.00 13.02 -6.41
C HIS A 254 -0.16 13.59 -7.57
N LEU A 255 1.07 14.02 -7.29
CA LEU A 255 1.98 14.54 -8.32
C LEU A 255 2.45 13.46 -9.30
N ALA A 256 2.75 12.26 -8.79
CA ALA A 256 3.21 11.14 -9.63
C ALA A 256 2.14 10.67 -10.63
N LEU A 257 0.86 10.82 -10.29
CA LEU A 257 -0.28 10.48 -11.13
C LEU A 257 -0.74 11.64 -12.05
N GLY A 258 0.13 12.62 -12.31
CA GLY A 258 -0.16 13.75 -13.21
C GLY A 258 -0.96 14.89 -12.55
N GLY A 259 -1.10 14.87 -11.23
CA GLY A 259 -1.77 15.92 -10.48
C GLY A 259 -1.02 17.24 -10.52
N SER A 260 -1.78 18.33 -10.55
CA SER A 260 -1.27 19.70 -10.56
C SER A 260 -1.37 20.31 -9.17
N LYS A 261 -0.29 20.98 -8.73
CA LYS A 261 -0.25 21.75 -7.48
C LYS A 261 -1.26 22.90 -7.46
N THR A 262 -1.61 23.44 -8.63
CA THR A 262 -2.44 24.65 -8.75
C THR A 262 -3.90 24.32 -9.07
N LYS A 263 -4.17 23.26 -9.84
CA LYS A 263 -5.53 22.90 -10.26
C LYS A 263 -6.17 21.89 -9.29
N PRO A 264 -7.33 22.21 -8.66
CA PRO A 264 -8.07 21.26 -7.85
C PRO A 264 -8.64 20.12 -8.69
N GLY A 265 -8.81 18.95 -8.06
CA GLY A 265 -9.39 17.76 -8.70
C GLY A 265 -8.56 17.20 -9.85
N SER A 266 -7.26 17.51 -9.91
CA SER A 266 -6.41 17.21 -11.08
C SER A 266 -5.86 15.79 -11.10
N SER A 267 -6.09 14.99 -10.06
CA SER A 267 -5.65 13.59 -9.98
C SER A 267 -6.73 12.72 -9.38
N ILE A 268 -6.61 11.41 -9.59
CA ILE A 268 -7.45 10.41 -8.93
C ILE A 268 -7.40 10.48 -7.40
N ILE A 269 -6.26 10.83 -6.80
CA ILE A 269 -6.15 10.97 -5.33
C ILE A 269 -7.08 12.08 -4.81
N GLN A 270 -7.12 13.21 -5.51
CA GLN A 270 -8.00 14.31 -5.15
C GLN A 270 -9.46 13.97 -5.45
N SER A 271 -9.78 13.28 -6.54
CA SER A 271 -11.18 12.91 -6.82
C SER A 271 -11.74 11.89 -5.81
N ILE A 272 -10.89 11.05 -5.22
CA ILE A 272 -11.27 10.05 -4.23
C ILE A 272 -11.35 10.62 -2.81
N PHE A 273 -10.31 11.32 -2.36
CA PHE A 273 -10.13 11.68 -0.94
C PHE A 273 -10.29 13.17 -0.63
N GLN A 274 -10.23 14.06 -1.62
CA GLN A 274 -10.22 15.50 -1.33
C GLN A 274 -11.61 16.00 -0.95
N GLY A 275 -11.74 16.47 0.29
CA GLY A 275 -12.91 17.19 0.77
C GLY A 275 -12.65 18.69 0.95
N LYS A 276 -13.70 19.41 1.31
CA LYS A 276 -13.67 20.85 1.61
C LYS A 276 -14.20 21.10 3.02
N LEU A 277 -13.57 22.02 3.72
CA LEU A 277 -13.90 22.40 5.09
C LEU A 277 -14.06 23.92 5.17
N LYS A 278 -15.20 24.37 5.67
CA LYS A 278 -15.42 25.76 6.07
C LYS A 278 -14.79 25.96 7.44
N VAL A 279 -13.92 26.96 7.56
CA VAL A 279 -13.27 27.37 8.80
C VAL A 279 -13.71 28.79 9.12
N GLU A 280 -14.49 28.93 10.17
CA GLU A 280 -14.89 30.23 10.73
C GLU A 280 -13.93 30.56 11.88
N SER A 281 -13.22 31.68 11.77
CA SER A 281 -12.24 32.13 12.76
C SER A 281 -12.69 33.46 13.36
N GLN A 282 -12.71 33.52 14.69
CA GLN A 282 -13.08 34.69 15.47
C GLN A 282 -11.94 35.00 16.44
N ALA A 283 -11.41 36.23 16.39
CA ALA A 283 -10.34 36.64 17.28
C ALA A 283 -10.88 36.86 18.71
N ILE A 284 -10.11 36.44 19.71
CA ILE A 284 -10.40 36.71 21.12
C ILE A 284 -9.60 37.95 21.51
N THR A 285 -10.29 39.06 21.80
CA THR A 285 -9.65 40.33 22.17
C THR A 285 -9.83 40.59 23.66
N ALA A 286 -8.75 41.01 24.32
CA ALA A 286 -8.83 41.46 25.70
C ALA A 286 -9.20 42.95 25.72
N LYS A 287 -10.32 43.30 26.36
CA LYS A 287 -10.65 44.68 26.73
C LYS A 287 -10.45 44.88 28.22
N ALA A 288 -9.82 45.98 28.60
CA ALA A 288 -9.74 46.40 30.00
C ALA A 288 -11.05 47.10 30.37
N ASP A 289 -11.74 46.58 31.37
CA ASP A 289 -12.89 47.26 31.98
C ASP A 289 -12.43 48.45 32.83
N ALA A 290 -13.35 49.35 33.19
CA ALA A 290 -13.09 50.53 34.03
C ALA A 290 -12.48 50.23 35.43
N GLY A 291 -12.43 48.95 35.83
CA GLY A 291 -11.80 48.47 37.07
C GLY A 291 -10.53 47.63 36.86
N ASP A 292 -9.81 47.82 35.74
CA ASP A 292 -8.53 47.16 35.42
C ASP A 292 -8.60 45.61 35.35
N ARG A 293 -9.81 45.07 35.13
CA ARG A 293 -10.04 43.65 34.87
C ARG A 293 -10.07 43.42 33.36
N LEU A 294 -9.15 42.60 32.87
CA LEU A 294 -9.14 42.15 31.49
C LEU A 294 -10.32 41.19 31.26
N ARG A 295 -11.26 41.57 30.39
CA ARG A 295 -12.30 40.69 29.85
C ARG A 295 -11.94 40.28 28.44
N PHE A 296 -11.97 38.97 28.19
CA PHE A 296 -11.82 38.44 26.85
C PHE A 296 -13.18 38.48 26.17
N GLU A 297 -13.34 39.42 25.24
CA GLU A 297 -14.53 39.54 24.40
C GLU A 297 -14.22 38.96 23.03
N GLU A 298 -15.24 38.40 22.38
CA GLU A 298 -15.09 37.94 21.01
C GLU A 298 -15.16 39.13 20.06
N ALA A 299 -14.28 39.16 19.06
CA ALA A 299 -14.37 40.14 17.99
C ALA A 299 -15.73 40.01 17.26
N ALA A 300 -16.31 41.14 16.89
CA ALA A 300 -17.59 41.20 16.18
C ALA A 300 -17.51 40.62 14.76
N SER A 301 -16.32 40.58 14.15
CA SER A 301 -16.11 40.06 12.80
C SER A 301 -15.64 38.61 12.81
N VAL A 302 -16.42 37.74 12.15
CA VAL A 302 -16.08 36.34 11.90
C VAL A 302 -15.48 36.23 10.49
N THR A 303 -14.25 35.73 10.40
CA THR A 303 -13.60 35.50 9.11
C THR A 303 -13.87 34.07 8.65
N THR A 304 -14.48 33.90 7.47
CA THR A 304 -14.76 32.57 6.90
C THR A 304 -13.75 32.24 5.80
N THR A 305 -13.10 31.09 5.90
CA THR A 305 -12.19 30.57 4.87
C THR A 305 -12.57 29.14 4.48
N THR A 306 -12.33 28.77 3.23
CA THR A 306 -12.52 27.38 2.77
C THR A 306 -11.16 26.71 2.63
N SER A 307 -10.94 25.64 3.40
CA SER A 307 -9.75 24.79 3.33
C SER A 307 -10.06 23.48 2.63
N ARG A 308 -9.04 22.84 2.05
CA ARG A 308 -9.13 21.51 1.44
C ARG A 308 -8.40 20.52 2.33
N PHE A 309 -8.90 19.30 2.42
CA PHE A 309 -8.28 18.24 3.20
C PHE A 309 -8.26 16.94 2.41
N LEU A 310 -7.31 16.05 2.74
CA LEU A 310 -7.29 14.65 2.28
C LEU A 310 -7.77 13.69 3.38
N PHE A 311 -7.61 14.08 4.64
CA PHE A 311 -8.11 13.37 5.81
C PHE A 311 -8.53 14.38 6.88
N LEU A 312 -9.39 13.94 7.81
CA LEU A 312 -9.83 14.72 8.97
C LEU A 312 -9.15 14.20 10.22
N THR A 313 -8.69 15.10 11.08
CA THR A 313 -8.05 14.75 12.36
C THR A 313 -9.04 14.95 13.51
N LEU A 314 -9.33 13.86 14.22
CA LEU A 314 -10.21 13.78 15.36
C LEU A 314 -9.38 13.84 16.63
N ASP A 315 -9.72 14.78 17.51
CA ASP A 315 -9.04 14.95 18.78
C ASP A 315 -9.76 14.09 19.83
N LEU A 316 -9.01 13.25 20.53
CA LEU A 316 -9.52 12.50 21.67
C LEU A 316 -9.64 13.42 22.90
N PRO A 317 -10.62 13.18 23.78
CA PRO A 317 -10.64 13.83 25.08
C PRO A 317 -9.38 13.46 25.86
N SER A 318 -8.88 14.39 26.68
CA SER A 318 -7.74 14.12 27.58
C SER A 318 -8.06 12.91 28.45
N ALA A 319 -7.10 11.99 28.55
CA ALA A 319 -7.26 10.83 29.43
C ALA A 319 -7.43 11.32 30.88
N PRO A 320 -8.32 10.71 31.68
CA PRO A 320 -8.45 11.04 33.08
C PRO A 320 -7.11 10.82 33.79
N LEU A 321 -6.62 11.86 34.47
CA LEU A 321 -5.31 11.84 35.16
C LEU A 321 -5.31 10.99 36.44
N PHE A 322 -6.50 10.68 36.96
CA PHE A 322 -6.67 9.95 38.21
C PHE A 322 -7.31 8.59 37.92
N GLN A 323 -6.74 7.55 38.50
CA GLN A 323 -7.33 6.21 38.52
C GLN A 323 -8.46 6.20 39.56
N ASP A 324 -9.59 5.53 39.27
CA ASP A 324 -10.68 5.35 40.24
C ASP A 324 -10.17 4.65 41.52
N GLU A 325 -10.80 4.92 42.68
CA GLU A 325 -10.50 4.32 44.00
C GLU A 325 -10.53 2.77 44.02
N LEU A 326 -11.02 2.14 42.94
CA LEU A 326 -11.18 0.69 42.78
C LEU A 326 -10.05 0.00 41.99
N GLU A 327 -8.99 0.71 41.59
CA GLU A 327 -7.81 0.17 40.85
C GLU A 327 -8.14 -0.64 39.58
N ARG A 328 -9.37 -0.56 39.07
CA ARG A 328 -9.72 -1.13 37.78
C ARG A 328 -9.26 -0.11 36.74
N ASN A 329 -8.24 -0.48 35.97
CA ASN A 329 -7.82 0.25 34.77
C ASN A 329 -8.99 0.27 33.75
N ILE A 330 -9.98 1.14 33.95
CA ILE A 330 -11.07 1.34 33.00
C ILE A 330 -10.48 2.15 31.85
N ILE A 331 -10.23 1.49 30.73
CA ILE A 331 -9.82 2.18 29.51
C ILE A 331 -10.99 3.08 29.10
N PRO A 332 -10.79 4.42 29.00
CA PRO A 332 -11.88 5.33 28.68
C PRO A 332 -12.43 5.04 27.28
N GLN A 333 -13.72 5.25 27.08
CA GLN A 333 -14.39 5.02 25.81
C GLN A 333 -15.08 6.29 25.33
N VAL A 334 -15.02 6.57 24.04
CA VAL A 334 -15.70 7.72 23.42
C VAL A 334 -16.34 7.32 22.09
N PRO A 335 -17.61 7.69 21.82
CA PRO A 335 -18.21 7.46 20.51
C PRO A 335 -17.53 8.26 19.40
N LEU A 336 -17.40 7.66 18.22
CA LEU A 336 -16.86 8.33 17.02
C LEU A 336 -17.65 9.60 16.66
N THR A 337 -18.98 9.56 16.81
CA THR A 337 -19.87 10.71 16.57
C THR A 337 -19.58 11.88 17.52
N SER A 338 -19.14 11.59 18.75
CA SER A 338 -18.78 12.60 19.74
C SER A 338 -17.47 13.33 19.37
N ILE A 339 -16.47 12.65 18.83
CA ILE A 339 -15.23 13.30 18.36
C ILE A 339 -15.40 13.95 16.97
N LEU A 340 -16.29 13.43 16.11
CA LEU A 340 -16.64 14.04 14.83
C LEU A 340 -17.38 15.37 14.95
N SER A 341 -18.05 15.62 16.08
CA SER A 341 -18.70 16.90 16.39
C SER A 341 -17.76 18.10 16.33
N LYS A 342 -16.43 17.90 16.33
CA LYS A 342 -15.47 18.93 15.95
C LYS A 342 -15.83 19.65 14.63
N TYR A 343 -16.50 18.94 13.72
CA TYR A 343 -16.87 19.41 12.39
C TYR A 343 -18.36 19.76 12.23
N ASP A 344 -19.12 19.90 13.31
CA ASP A 344 -20.55 20.25 13.26
C ASP A 344 -20.82 21.75 12.99
N GLY A 345 -19.80 22.61 13.04
CA GLY A 345 -19.92 24.06 12.91
C GLY A 345 -20.50 24.76 14.15
N LEU A 346 -20.86 24.02 15.20
CA LEU A 346 -21.35 24.53 16.47
C LEU A 346 -20.22 24.59 17.50
N ARG A 347 -19.43 23.51 17.60
CA ARG A 347 -18.32 23.42 18.54
C ARG A 347 -17.17 24.29 18.09
N SER A 348 -16.68 25.08 19.03
CA SER A 348 -15.49 25.90 18.84
C SER A 348 -14.27 25.25 19.46
N GLN A 349 -13.15 25.27 18.73
CA GLN A 349 -11.84 24.98 19.28
C GLN A 349 -11.09 26.28 19.49
N GLU A 350 -10.54 26.45 20.69
CA GLU A 350 -9.62 27.54 20.98
C GLU A 350 -8.23 27.15 20.46
N HIS A 351 -7.69 27.99 19.60
CA HIS A 351 -6.36 27.82 19.07
C HIS A 351 -5.63 29.15 19.14
N LEU A 352 -4.68 29.24 20.08
CA LEU A 352 -3.97 30.49 20.41
C LEU A 352 -4.97 31.59 20.80
N ASN A 353 -5.00 32.71 20.08
CA ASN A 353 -5.90 33.84 20.29
C ASN A 353 -7.14 33.80 19.38
N GLN A 354 -7.46 32.65 18.78
CA GLN A 354 -8.58 32.49 17.86
C GLN A 354 -9.50 31.37 18.31
N ARG A 355 -10.81 31.64 18.24
CA ARG A 355 -11.87 30.66 18.34
C ARG A 355 -12.21 30.20 16.92
N LYS A 356 -12.01 28.90 16.63
CA LYS A 356 -12.26 28.31 15.30
C LYS A 356 -13.43 27.35 15.34
N ARG A 357 -14.32 27.44 14.36
CA ARG A 357 -15.40 26.47 14.11
C ARG A 357 -15.20 25.85 12.74
N TYR A 358 -15.46 24.55 12.64
CA TYR A 358 -15.23 23.78 11.44
C TYR A 358 -16.52 23.15 10.96
N ARG A 359 -16.80 23.22 9.66
CA ARG A 359 -17.97 22.58 9.06
C ARG A 359 -17.63 21.96 7.70
N LEU A 360 -18.08 20.74 7.43
CA LEU A 360 -17.81 20.09 6.14
C LEU A 360 -18.66 20.71 5.03
N LEU A 361 -18.10 20.76 3.82
CA LEU A 361 -18.75 21.33 2.64
C LEU A 361 -18.95 20.27 1.55
N HIS A 362 -20.05 20.41 0.79
CA HIS A 362 -20.25 19.63 -0.42
C HIS A 362 -19.32 20.07 -1.59
N PRO A 363 -19.04 19.17 -2.55
CA PRO A 363 -19.28 17.72 -2.48
C PRO A 363 -18.33 17.05 -1.48
N LEU A 364 -18.84 16.06 -0.75
CA LEU A 364 -18.01 15.23 0.10
C LEU A 364 -17.21 14.21 -0.73
N PRO A 365 -16.01 13.84 -0.26
CA PRO A 365 -15.19 12.86 -0.97
C PRO A 365 -15.88 11.49 -0.99
N PRO A 366 -15.79 10.72 -2.09
CA PRO A 366 -16.28 9.35 -2.14
C PRO A 366 -15.67 8.45 -1.06
N TYR A 367 -14.41 8.71 -0.66
CA TYR A 367 -13.76 8.03 0.45
C TYR A 367 -13.23 9.05 1.46
N LEU A 368 -13.65 8.94 2.71
CA LEU A 368 -13.26 9.82 3.80
C LEU A 368 -12.23 9.12 4.70
N LEU A 369 -11.11 9.78 4.93
CA LEU A 369 -10.07 9.33 5.84
C LEU A 369 -10.23 10.05 7.18
N LEU A 370 -10.38 9.29 8.27
CA LEU A 370 -10.49 9.81 9.63
C LEU A 370 -9.27 9.36 10.44
N HIS A 371 -8.45 10.30 10.88
CA HIS A 371 -7.31 10.07 11.76
C HIS A 371 -7.70 10.39 13.20
N VAL A 372 -7.60 9.42 14.10
CA VAL A 372 -7.77 9.61 15.55
C VAL A 372 -6.41 9.95 16.14
N LYS A 373 -6.23 11.20 16.57
CA LYS A 373 -4.95 11.69 17.10
C LYS A 373 -4.69 11.14 18.50
N ARG A 374 -3.81 10.14 18.59
CA ARG A 374 -3.45 9.45 19.84
C ARG A 374 -2.14 9.91 20.46
N PHE A 375 -1.21 10.40 19.65
CA PHE A 375 0.11 10.79 20.12
C PHE A 375 0.24 12.31 20.18
N SER A 376 0.76 12.80 21.30
CA SER A 376 1.13 14.20 21.48
C SER A 376 2.50 14.30 22.11
N THR A 377 3.40 15.06 21.48
CA THR A 377 4.72 15.36 22.03
C THR A 377 4.62 16.57 22.93
N ASN A 378 4.81 16.39 24.24
CA ASN A 378 5.10 17.49 25.15
C ASN A 378 6.62 17.78 25.14
N LYS A 379 7.07 18.88 25.75
CA LYS A 379 8.49 19.29 25.81
C LYS A 379 9.43 18.22 26.37
N PHE A 380 8.90 17.23 27.09
CA PHE A 380 9.68 16.23 27.82
C PHE A 380 9.41 14.79 27.39
N VAL A 381 8.17 14.43 27.02
CA VAL A 381 7.76 13.05 26.76
C VAL A 381 6.69 13.01 25.66
N SER A 382 6.68 11.93 24.87
CA SER A 382 5.58 11.60 23.97
C SER A 382 4.48 10.86 24.74
N GLU A 383 3.30 11.46 24.80
CA GLU A 383 2.13 10.93 25.51
C GLU A 383 1.21 10.18 24.53
N ARG A 384 0.76 8.99 24.93
CA ARG A 384 -0.22 8.16 24.20
C ARG A 384 -1.57 8.25 24.89
N ASN A 385 -2.63 8.49 24.11
CA ASN A 385 -4.01 8.42 24.57
C ASN A 385 -4.63 7.04 24.24
N PRO A 386 -4.87 6.18 25.25
CA PRO A 386 -5.40 4.82 25.06
C PRO A 386 -6.93 4.78 24.90
N THR A 387 -7.63 5.93 24.85
CA THR A 387 -9.10 5.97 24.77
C THR A 387 -9.63 5.15 23.59
N ILE A 388 -10.53 4.21 23.86
CA ILE A 388 -11.17 3.40 22.83
C ILE A 388 -12.25 4.22 22.15
N VAL A 389 -12.24 4.23 20.81
CA VAL A 389 -13.26 4.91 20.02
C VAL A 389 -14.31 3.89 19.62
N THR A 390 -15.55 4.06 20.07
CA THR A 390 -16.66 3.16 19.73
C THR A 390 -17.33 3.62 18.42
N PHE A 391 -17.54 2.69 17.49
CA PHE A 391 -18.16 2.95 16.19
C PHE A 391 -18.86 1.70 15.66
N ASP A 392 -19.89 1.90 14.83
CA ASP A 392 -20.44 0.84 13.97
C ASP A 392 -19.72 0.89 12.62
N ALA A 393 -19.21 -0.24 12.15
CA ALA A 393 -18.56 -0.32 10.83
C ALA A 393 -19.53 -0.05 9.66
N ARG A 394 -20.84 0.01 9.89
CA ARG A 394 -21.85 0.39 8.90
C ARG A 394 -22.66 1.58 9.42
N ASN A 395 -23.18 2.42 8.53
CA ASN A 395 -24.14 3.49 8.87
C ASN A 395 -23.55 4.67 9.68
N LEU A 396 -22.36 5.16 9.32
CA LEU A 396 -21.93 6.47 9.80
C LEU A 396 -22.68 7.57 9.04
N ASP A 397 -23.54 8.33 9.72
CA ASP A 397 -24.22 9.48 9.12
C ASP A 397 -23.35 10.74 9.24
N LEU A 398 -22.98 11.33 8.09
CA LEU A 398 -22.27 12.61 8.05
C LEU A 398 -23.18 13.83 7.89
N SER A 399 -24.48 13.66 7.67
CA SER A 399 -25.43 14.76 7.48
C SER A 399 -25.36 15.87 8.55
N PRO A 400 -25.16 15.57 9.87
CA PRO A 400 -25.12 16.61 10.90
C PRO A 400 -23.89 17.53 10.80
N TYR A 401 -22.80 17.03 10.23
CA TYR A 401 -21.50 17.72 10.17
C TYR A 401 -21.29 18.53 8.88
N VAL A 402 -22.26 18.50 7.98
CA VAL A 402 -22.13 19.04 6.62
C VAL A 402 -23.07 20.21 6.43
N GLU A 403 -22.61 21.28 5.78
CA GLU A 403 -23.47 22.39 5.38
C GLU A 403 -24.54 21.91 4.38
N PRO A 404 -25.85 22.03 4.69
CA PRO A 404 -26.90 21.53 3.83
C PRO A 404 -26.82 22.16 2.44
N ASN A 405 -26.82 21.33 1.39
CA ASN A 405 -26.84 21.82 0.02
C ASN A 405 -27.81 20.97 -0.83
N PRO A 406 -29.00 21.50 -1.16
CA PRO A 406 -30.02 20.78 -1.94
C PRO A 406 -29.53 20.26 -3.30
N LYS A 407 -28.46 20.82 -3.87
CA LYS A 407 -27.89 20.35 -5.14
C LYS A 407 -27.23 18.98 -5.04
N PHE A 408 -26.79 18.58 -3.85
CA PHE A 408 -26.01 17.36 -3.64
C PHE A 408 -26.71 16.33 -2.74
N SER A 409 -27.53 16.79 -1.81
CA SER A 409 -28.29 15.94 -0.89
C SER A 409 -29.62 16.61 -0.53
N PRO A 410 -30.74 15.89 -0.53
CA PRO A 410 -31.99 16.43 0.00
C PRO A 410 -31.83 16.87 1.46
N PRO A 411 -32.42 18.00 1.86
CA PRO A 411 -32.39 18.45 3.25
C PRO A 411 -32.99 17.40 4.18
N GLY A 412 -32.28 17.03 5.24
CA GLY A 412 -32.75 16.07 6.25
C GLY A 412 -32.55 14.60 5.91
N GLU A 413 -32.03 14.25 4.72
CA GLU A 413 -31.63 12.87 4.43
C GLU A 413 -30.23 12.55 4.97
N PRO A 414 -30.04 11.37 5.57
CA PRO A 414 -28.73 10.95 6.08
C PRO A 414 -27.74 10.69 4.95
N ILE A 415 -26.49 11.08 5.17
CA ILE A 415 -25.38 10.84 4.24
C ILE A 415 -24.55 9.69 4.80
N TRP A 416 -24.91 8.47 4.40
CA TRP A 416 -24.29 7.25 4.93
C TRP A 416 -22.88 7.00 4.40
N TYR A 417 -22.00 6.62 5.31
CA TYR A 417 -20.69 6.05 5.04
C TYR A 417 -20.55 4.68 5.70
N ASP A 418 -19.82 3.79 5.04
CA ASP A 418 -19.52 2.43 5.51
C ASP A 418 -18.00 2.25 5.62
N LEU A 419 -17.54 1.64 6.71
CA LEU A 419 -16.12 1.41 6.97
C LEU A 419 -15.55 0.39 5.96
N VAL A 420 -14.36 0.69 5.44
CA VAL A 420 -13.64 -0.12 4.47
C VAL A 420 -12.36 -0.68 5.09
N ALA A 421 -11.62 0.16 5.80
CA ALA A 421 -10.39 -0.24 6.50
C ALA A 421 -10.23 0.53 7.81
N ASN A 422 -9.61 -0.10 8.80
CA ASN A 422 -9.30 0.44 10.11
C ASN A 422 -7.87 0.05 10.49
N VAL A 423 -6.98 1.04 10.58
CA VAL A 423 -5.61 0.87 11.07
C VAL A 423 -5.63 1.03 12.58
N VAL A 424 -5.09 0.04 13.28
CA VAL A 424 -5.11 -0.08 14.73
C VAL A 424 -3.67 -0.03 15.25
N HIS A 425 -3.47 0.76 16.30
CA HIS A 425 -2.23 0.73 17.09
C HIS A 425 -2.35 -0.34 18.17
N GLU A 426 -1.30 -1.14 18.34
CA GLU A 426 -1.17 -2.07 19.46
C GLU A 426 0.19 -1.85 20.14
N ALA A 427 0.14 -1.58 21.44
CA ALA A 427 1.31 -1.47 22.29
C ALA A 427 1.36 -2.69 23.21
N VAL A 428 2.37 -3.54 23.02
CA VAL A 428 2.62 -4.68 23.90
C VAL A 428 3.69 -4.27 24.91
N ARG A 429 3.34 -4.27 26.20
CA ARG A 429 4.33 -4.16 27.28
C ARG A 429 5.00 -5.53 27.46
N GLY A 430 6.33 -5.55 27.52
CA GLY A 430 7.08 -6.75 27.89
C GLY A 430 6.66 -7.24 29.29
N ARG A 431 6.80 -8.54 29.56
CA ARG A 431 6.53 -9.11 30.89
C ARG A 431 7.43 -8.45 31.94
N GLU A 432 6.91 -8.27 33.15
CA GLU A 432 7.51 -7.53 34.28
C GLU A 432 8.83 -8.10 34.86
N ASP A 433 9.37 -9.19 34.30
CA ASP A 433 10.57 -9.86 34.84
C ASP A 433 11.89 -9.42 34.20
N SER A 434 11.88 -8.48 33.23
CA SER A 434 13.10 -7.92 32.65
C SER A 434 13.51 -6.61 33.34
N VAL A 435 14.71 -6.63 33.93
CA VAL A 435 15.39 -5.50 34.59
C VAL A 435 15.51 -4.31 33.63
N GLU A 436 15.06 -3.14 34.07
CA GLU A 436 15.32 -1.80 33.51
C GLU A 436 15.19 -1.63 31.97
N GLY A 437 14.07 -1.03 31.54
CA GLY A 437 14.06 -0.16 30.36
C GLY A 437 13.65 -0.77 29.00
N GLU A 438 12.93 -1.88 28.96
CA GLU A 438 12.41 -2.39 27.68
C GLU A 438 11.31 -1.46 27.11
N SER A 439 11.59 -0.94 25.92
CA SER A 439 10.71 -0.08 25.14
C SER A 439 9.39 -0.78 24.83
N GLU A 440 8.28 -0.06 25.02
CA GLU A 440 6.95 -0.52 24.62
C GLU A 440 6.97 -0.89 23.13
N LYS A 441 6.75 -2.18 22.80
CA LYS A 441 6.80 -2.64 21.41
C LYS A 441 5.51 -2.18 20.72
N ARG A 442 5.67 -1.21 19.83
CA ARG A 442 4.57 -0.64 19.03
C ARG A 442 4.42 -1.45 17.75
N SER A 443 3.21 -1.87 17.46
CA SER A 443 2.88 -2.56 16.23
C SER A 443 1.61 -2.01 15.61
N TRP A 444 1.57 -2.05 14.29
CA TRP A 444 0.43 -1.60 13.50
C TRP A 444 -0.30 -2.77 12.86
N LYS A 445 -1.63 -2.79 12.95
CA LYS A 445 -2.50 -3.76 12.27
C LYS A 445 -3.48 -3.05 11.35
N CYS A 446 -3.90 -3.71 10.28
CA CYS A 446 -4.93 -3.21 9.38
C CYS A 446 -6.11 -4.19 9.36
N GLN A 447 -7.28 -3.74 9.77
CA GLN A 447 -8.54 -4.48 9.64
C GLN A 447 -9.25 -4.01 8.38
N ILE A 448 -9.64 -4.92 7.51
CA ILE A 448 -10.12 -4.62 6.16
C ILE A 448 -11.38 -5.43 5.88
N ARG A 449 -12.34 -4.80 5.20
CA ARG A 449 -13.59 -5.44 4.78
C ARG A 449 -13.42 -6.20 3.46
N ASP A 450 -13.78 -7.48 3.47
CA ASP A 450 -14.03 -8.26 2.26
C ASP A 450 -15.46 -8.04 1.79
N ARG A 451 -15.63 -7.39 0.64
CA ARG A 451 -16.95 -7.10 0.05
C ARG A 451 -17.59 -8.35 -0.55
N GLY A 452 -16.79 -9.26 -1.11
CA GLY A 452 -17.29 -10.47 -1.76
C GLY A 452 -17.81 -11.48 -0.75
N ARG A 453 -17.20 -11.54 0.45
CA ARG A 453 -17.61 -12.46 1.54
C ARG A 453 -18.44 -11.80 2.64
N GLU A 454 -18.52 -10.48 2.67
CA GLU A 454 -19.06 -9.69 3.79
C GLU A 454 -18.39 -9.98 5.15
N GLU A 455 -17.11 -10.38 5.12
CA GLU A 455 -16.31 -10.67 6.31
C GLU A 455 -15.27 -9.56 6.58
N TRP A 456 -14.66 -9.58 7.76
CA TRP A 456 -13.52 -8.73 8.09
C TRP A 456 -12.27 -9.55 8.27
N VAL A 457 -11.14 -9.02 7.79
CA VAL A 457 -9.83 -9.65 7.87
C VAL A 457 -8.88 -8.66 8.53
N GLN A 458 -8.16 -9.13 9.54
CA GLN A 458 -7.07 -8.42 10.19
C GLN A 458 -5.74 -8.88 9.60
N VAL A 459 -4.95 -7.92 9.12
CA VAL A 459 -3.62 -8.13 8.57
C VAL A 459 -2.60 -7.43 9.46
N GLN A 460 -1.64 -8.19 9.96
CA GLN A 460 -0.46 -7.69 10.67
C GLN A 460 0.77 -8.30 10.01
N ASP A 461 1.42 -7.53 9.16
CA ASP A 461 2.55 -7.99 8.34
C ASP A 461 2.20 -9.30 7.60
N LEU A 462 2.84 -10.42 7.96
CA LEU A 462 2.61 -11.73 7.36
C LEU A 462 1.39 -12.48 7.91
N PHE A 463 0.86 -12.05 9.07
CA PHE A 463 -0.27 -12.67 9.72
C PHE A 463 -1.58 -12.11 9.16
N VAL A 464 -2.46 -13.02 8.73
CA VAL A 464 -3.77 -12.71 8.17
C VAL A 464 -4.79 -13.57 8.89
N GLU A 465 -5.72 -12.94 9.60
CA GLU A 465 -6.71 -13.61 10.44
C GLU A 465 -8.10 -13.02 10.20
N LYS A 466 -9.14 -13.85 10.31
CA LYS A 466 -10.52 -13.35 10.27
C LYS A 466 -10.85 -12.64 11.58
N THR A 467 -11.64 -11.57 11.50
CA THR A 467 -12.14 -10.86 12.67
C THR A 467 -13.63 -10.60 12.53
N GLN A 468 -14.32 -10.47 13.67
CA GLN A 468 -15.75 -10.17 13.71
C GLN A 468 -15.98 -8.66 13.68
N LYS A 469 -17.06 -8.23 13.03
CA LYS A 469 -17.41 -6.81 12.87
C LYS A 469 -17.56 -6.12 14.23
N GLU A 470 -18.07 -6.83 15.23
CA GLU A 470 -18.33 -6.36 16.59
C GLU A 470 -17.05 -6.13 17.39
N LEU A 471 -15.92 -6.69 16.96
CA LEU A 471 -14.64 -6.60 17.67
C LEU A 471 -13.72 -5.50 17.11
N LEU A 472 -14.10 -4.86 16.00
CA LEU A 472 -13.26 -3.88 15.29
C LEU A 472 -12.90 -2.66 16.16
N TYR A 473 -13.83 -2.22 17.03
CA TYR A 473 -13.61 -1.05 17.88
C TYR A 473 -12.76 -1.35 19.12
N LEU A 474 -12.48 -2.62 19.46
CA LEU A 474 -11.74 -2.97 20.67
C LEU A 474 -10.28 -2.51 20.65
N GLY A 475 -9.71 -2.32 19.45
CA GLY A 475 -8.35 -1.82 19.29
C GLY A 475 -8.25 -0.29 19.38
N GLU A 476 -7.04 0.22 19.62
CA GLU A 476 -6.74 1.65 19.53
C GLU A 476 -6.79 2.12 18.05
N SER A 477 -8.00 2.28 17.50
CA SER A 477 -8.23 2.78 16.12
C SER A 477 -7.47 4.08 15.90
N TYR A 478 -6.63 4.12 14.87
CA TYR A 478 -5.73 5.22 14.55
C TYR A 478 -6.10 5.93 13.24
N LEU A 479 -6.35 5.17 12.18
CA LEU A 479 -6.79 5.70 10.89
C LEU A 479 -7.92 4.84 10.34
N GLN A 480 -9.03 5.47 9.96
CA GLN A 480 -10.17 4.78 9.34
C GLN A 480 -10.41 5.28 7.91
N VAL A 481 -10.80 4.36 7.03
CA VAL A 481 -11.21 4.63 5.65
C VAL A 481 -12.69 4.32 5.51
N TRP A 482 -13.48 5.33 5.15
CA TRP A 482 -14.92 5.26 5.03
C TRP A 482 -15.38 5.52 3.61
N GLU A 483 -16.22 4.66 3.04
CA GLU A 483 -16.81 4.85 1.71
C GLU A 483 -18.19 5.48 1.81
N LYS A 484 -18.44 6.53 1.01
CA LYS A 484 -19.76 7.11 0.82
C LYS A 484 -20.69 6.12 0.12
N ARG A 485 -21.81 5.78 0.76
CA ARG A 485 -22.85 4.95 0.13
C ARG A 485 -23.44 5.71 -1.05
N ARG A 486 -23.48 5.07 -2.22
CA ARG A 486 -24.18 5.63 -3.38
C ARG A 486 -25.68 5.63 -3.08
N THR A 487 -26.30 6.80 -3.04
CA THR A 487 -27.75 6.94 -3.04
C THR A 487 -28.27 6.50 -4.41
N GLY A 488 -28.55 5.21 -4.54
CA GLY A 488 -29.22 4.69 -5.73
C GLY A 488 -30.68 5.13 -5.71
N GLN A 489 -31.14 5.77 -6.79
CA GLN A 489 -32.49 5.56 -7.28
C GLN A 489 -32.73 4.04 -7.23
N ALA A 490 -33.55 3.59 -6.29
CA ALA A 490 -34.04 2.23 -6.30
C ALA A 490 -34.72 2.05 -7.66
N LYS A 491 -34.13 1.25 -8.54
CA LYS A 491 -34.89 0.67 -9.65
C LYS A 491 -35.94 -0.21 -9.02
N THR A 492 -37.13 0.35 -8.80
CA THR A 492 -38.38 -0.37 -8.60
C THR A 492 -38.62 -1.20 -9.87
N ASN A 493 -37.96 -2.35 -9.98
CA ASN A 493 -38.46 -3.41 -10.84
C ASN A 493 -39.73 -3.92 -10.16
N GLY A 494 -40.87 -3.35 -10.58
CA GLY A 494 -42.18 -3.90 -10.29
C GLY A 494 -42.20 -5.34 -10.77
N LYS A 495 -42.17 -6.29 -9.83
CA LYS A 495 -42.67 -7.64 -10.06
C LYS A 495 -44.15 -7.48 -10.41
N LYS A 496 -44.48 -7.49 -11.70
CA LYS A 496 -45.82 -7.86 -12.16
C LYS A 496 -46.03 -9.30 -11.69
N GLY A 497 -46.82 -9.46 -10.63
CA GLY A 497 -47.39 -10.74 -10.25
C GLY A 497 -48.24 -11.24 -11.41
N ARG A 498 -47.83 -12.36 -12.00
CA ARG A 498 -48.66 -13.14 -12.91
C ARG A 498 -49.47 -14.06 -12.01
N GLU A 499 -50.71 -13.69 -11.73
CA GLU A 499 -51.69 -14.59 -11.14
C GLU A 499 -51.86 -15.79 -12.07
N VAL A 500 -51.50 -16.96 -11.57
CA VAL A 500 -51.92 -18.26 -12.12
C VAL A 500 -53.27 -18.54 -11.46
N ARG A 501 -54.34 -18.49 -12.24
CA ARG A 501 -55.64 -19.06 -11.86
C ARG A 501 -55.68 -20.49 -12.38
N ASP A 502 -55.57 -21.44 -11.46
CA ASP A 502 -55.98 -22.82 -11.69
C ASP A 502 -57.46 -22.96 -11.27
N GLY A 503 -58.26 -23.47 -12.21
CA GLY A 503 -59.37 -24.41 -12.02
C GLY A 503 -60.55 -24.08 -11.10
N GLU A 504 -61.70 -23.82 -11.72
CA GLU A 504 -62.85 -24.76 -11.67
C GLU A 504 -63.25 -25.13 -13.10
#